data_AF-A0A554JQF4-F1
#
_entry.id   AF-A0A554JQF4-F1
#
_cell.length_a   1.000
_cell.length_b   1.000
_cell.length_c   1.000
_cell.angle_alpha   90.00
_cell.angle_beta   90.00
_cell.angle_gamma   90.00
#
_symmetry.space_group_name_H-M   'P 1'
#
loop_
_entity.id
_entity.type
_entity.pdbx_description
1 polymer ?
#
loop_
_entity_poly.entity_id
_entity_poly.type
_entity_poly.pdbx_seq_one_letter_code
_entity_poly.pdbx_strand_id
1 'polypeptide(L)'
;MISFLKRLRFGSNLSPVRDWLIMLTFSILVLAGIVVWNIWTFDTVASGGAIGSPAITTPPLFSRSSIEAIHTVFANRAVEESKYQTGIYQYADPSQ
;
A
#
# COMPACT_ATOMS: atom_id res chain seq x y z
N MET A 1 21.04 28.97 19.26
CA MET A 1 19.62 28.55 19.34
C MET A 1 18.84 29.09 20.56
N ILE A 2 19.50 29.56 21.63
CA ILE A 2 18.84 30.04 22.87
C ILE A 2 18.33 31.50 22.77
N SER A 3 18.85 32.29 21.84
CA SER A 3 18.49 33.72 21.68
C SER A 3 17.07 33.94 21.14
N PHE A 4 16.60 33.08 20.24
CA PHE A 4 15.24 33.18 19.67
C PHE A 4 14.14 32.99 20.72
N LEU A 5 14.37 32.10 21.69
CA LEU A 5 13.43 31.84 22.79
C LEU A 5 13.35 33.01 23.79
N LYS A 6 14.43 33.78 23.98
CA LYS A 6 14.40 34.97 24.84
C LYS A 6 13.61 36.13 24.24
N ARG A 7 13.51 36.21 22.91
CA ARG A 7 12.71 37.23 22.21
C ARG A 7 11.20 36.93 22.23
N LEU A 8 10.82 35.68 22.51
CA LEU A 8 9.43 35.28 22.79
C LEU A 8 8.97 35.65 24.21
N ARG A 9 9.84 36.27 25.03
CA ARG A 9 9.47 36.77 26.35
C ARG A 9 8.57 37.99 26.20
N PHE A 10 7.28 37.70 26.22
CA PHE A 10 6.11 38.59 26.36
C PHE A 10 6.47 39.92 27.04
N GLY A 11 6.63 40.98 26.24
CA GLY A 11 6.79 42.34 26.73
C GLY A 11 5.42 42.91 27.09
N SER A 12 5.10 42.96 28.38
CA SER A 12 4.23 43.86 29.18
C SER A 12 3.01 44.60 28.58
N ASN A 13 2.55 44.33 27.37
CA ASN A 13 1.32 44.84 26.78
C ASN A 13 0.52 43.64 26.24
N LEU A 14 -0.18 42.98 27.16
CA LEU A 14 -1.17 41.93 26.86
C LEU A 14 -2.34 42.58 26.12
N SER A 15 -2.29 42.57 24.79
CA SER A 15 -3.47 42.81 23.96
C SER A 15 -4.05 41.44 23.60
N PRO A 16 -4.92 40.85 24.45
CA PRO A 16 -5.36 39.47 24.31
C PRO A 16 -5.94 39.18 22.92
N VAL A 17 -6.70 40.12 22.37
CA VAL A 17 -7.31 40.00 21.03
C VAL A 17 -6.26 39.78 19.93
N ARG A 18 -5.16 40.55 19.94
CA ARG A 18 -4.09 40.41 18.93
C ARG A 18 -3.38 39.07 19.06
N ASP A 19 -3.10 38.65 20.29
CA ASP A 19 -2.33 37.43 20.53
C ASP A 19 -3.16 36.19 20.17
N TRP A 20 -4.47 36.20 20.44
CA TRP A 20 -5.41 35.18 19.96
C TRP A 20 -5.50 35.15 18.43
N LEU A 21 -5.55 36.30 17.77
CA LEU A 21 -5.62 36.38 16.32
C LEU A 21 -4.35 35.84 15.66
N ILE A 22 -3.18 36.16 16.21
CA ILE A 22 -1.90 35.60 15.75
C ILE A 22 -1.90 34.07 15.92
N MET A 23 -2.34 33.58 17.07
CA MET A 23 -2.39 32.13 17.34
C MET A 23 -3.34 31.40 16.39
N LEU A 24 -4.51 31.98 16.13
CA LEU A 24 -5.50 31.41 15.22
C LEU A 24 -5.00 31.42 13.77
N THR A 25 -4.39 32.52 13.34
CA THR A 25 -3.78 32.63 12.00
C THR A 25 -2.66 31.60 11.82
N PHE A 26 -1.80 31.46 12.82
CA PHE A 26 -0.74 30.44 12.81
C PHE A 26 -1.32 29.03 12.76
N SER A 27 -2.39 28.76 13.51
CA SER A 27 -3.07 27.47 13.50
C SER A 27 -3.65 27.14 12.12
N ILE A 28 -4.29 28.11 11.45
CA ILE A 28 -4.80 27.95 10.08
C ILE A 28 -3.66 27.65 9.10
N LEU A 29 -2.53 28.36 9.20
CA LEU A 29 -1.39 28.13 8.32
C LEU A 29 -0.80 26.72 8.50
N VAL A 30 -0.66 26.27 9.75
CA VAL A 30 -0.21 24.91 10.06
C VAL A 30 -1.21 23.88 9.53
N LEU A 31 -2.51 24.10 9.74
CA LEU A 31 -3.55 23.20 9.25
C LEU A 31 -3.53 23.10 7.72
N ALA A 32 -3.42 24.22 7.01
CA ALA A 32 -3.30 24.25 5.55
C ALA A 32 -2.06 23.49 5.08
N GLY A 33 -0.92 23.66 5.75
CA GLY A 33 0.29 22.90 5.48
C GLY A 33 0.12 21.39 5.64
N ILE A 34 -0.56 20.96 6.72
CA ILE A 34 -0.85 19.55 6.97
C ILE A 34 -1.76 18.98 5.86
N VAL A 35 -2.79 19.71 5.46
CA VAL A 35 -3.72 19.27 4.40
C VAL A 35 -2.98 19.10 3.08
N VAL A 36 -2.21 20.11 2.66
CA VAL A 36 -1.41 20.05 1.42
C VAL A 36 -0.41 18.89 1.46
N TRP A 37 0.29 18.73 2.59
CA TRP A 37 1.23 17.63 2.77
C TRP A 37 0.56 16.26 2.63
N ASN A 38 -0.62 16.08 3.24
CA ASN A 38 -1.36 14.81 3.16
C ASN A 38 -1.85 14.52 1.74
N ILE A 39 -2.41 15.52 1.04
CA ILE A 39 -2.86 15.36 -0.34
C ILE A 39 -1.68 14.96 -1.23
N TRP A 40 -0.56 15.68 -1.14
CA TRP A 40 0.64 15.38 -1.91
C TRP A 40 1.21 14.00 -1.58
N THR A 41 1.22 13.63 -0.30
CA THR A 41 1.69 12.32 0.16
C THR A 41 0.82 11.20 -0.42
N PHE A 42 -0.50 11.37 -0.37
CA PHE A 42 -1.44 10.41 -0.91
C PHE A 42 -1.27 10.25 -2.43
N ASP A 43 -1.19 11.36 -3.17
CA ASP A 43 -0.97 11.35 -4.62
C ASP A 43 0.35 10.66 -5.01
N THR A 44 1.41 10.93 -4.25
CA THR A 44 2.72 10.30 -4.43
C THR A 44 2.64 8.78 -4.26
N VAL A 45 1.95 8.30 -3.22
CA VAL A 45 1.80 6.86 -2.96
C VAL A 45 0.86 6.20 -3.98
N ALA A 46 -0.25 6.85 -4.32
CA ALA A 46 -1.21 6.35 -5.31
C ALA A 46 -0.59 6.23 -6.71
N SER A 47 0.33 7.12 -7.05
CA SER A 47 1.10 7.10 -8.30
C SER A 47 2.24 6.06 -8.32
N GLY A 48 2.36 5.24 -7.28
CA GLY A 48 3.40 4.22 -7.15
C GLY A 48 4.75 4.72 -6.63
N GLY A 49 4.81 5.98 -6.19
CA GLY A 49 5.94 6.50 -5.43
C GLY A 49 5.94 5.98 -3.99
N ALA A 50 7.08 6.13 -3.32
CA ALA A 50 7.22 5.81 -1.89
C ALA A 50 7.72 7.04 -1.13
N ILE A 51 7.15 7.26 0.06
CA ILE A 51 7.66 8.27 0.99
C ILE A 51 8.78 7.61 1.80
N GLY A 52 10.04 7.98 1.52
CA GLY A 52 11.22 7.40 2.18
C GLY A 52 11.97 6.39 1.33
N SER A 53 12.70 5.47 1.97
CA SER A 53 13.47 4.43 1.25
C SER A 53 12.50 3.53 0.47
N PRO A 54 12.76 3.22 -0.81
CA PRO A 54 11.90 2.33 -1.57
C PRO A 54 11.74 1.01 -0.82
N ALA A 55 10.51 0.52 -0.75
CA ALA A 55 10.25 -0.81 -0.20
C ALA A 55 11.14 -1.80 -0.96
N ILE A 56 11.92 -2.59 -0.22
CA ILE A 56 12.71 -3.67 -0.81
C ILE A 56 11.68 -4.62 -1.43
N THR A 57 11.52 -4.54 -2.75
CA THR A 57 10.69 -5.47 -3.51
C THR A 57 11.26 -6.85 -3.28
N THR A 58 10.66 -7.57 -2.34
CA THR A 58 10.93 -8.98 -2.16
C THR A 58 10.38 -9.65 -3.42
N PRO A 59 11.19 -10.40 -4.18
CA PRO A 59 10.69 -11.09 -5.35
C PRO A 59 9.49 -11.95 -4.94
N PRO A 60 8.41 -11.97 -5.73
CA PRO A 60 7.21 -12.71 -5.37
C PRO A 60 7.60 -14.16 -5.10
N LEU A 61 7.18 -14.65 -3.93
CA LEU A 61 7.53 -15.98 -3.43
C LEU A 61 7.05 -17.10 -4.37
N PHE A 62 6.08 -16.77 -5.24
CA PHE A 62 5.56 -17.64 -6.28
C PHE A 62 5.66 -16.97 -7.65
N SER A 63 6.19 -17.71 -8.63
CA SER A 63 6.19 -17.27 -10.02
C SER A 63 4.83 -17.53 -10.67
N ARG A 64 4.38 -16.62 -11.54
CA ARG A 64 3.12 -16.78 -12.28
C ARG A 64 3.10 -18.07 -13.12
N SER A 65 4.24 -18.48 -13.65
CA SER A 65 4.39 -19.75 -14.37
C SER A 65 4.16 -20.96 -13.48
N SER A 66 4.52 -20.90 -12.19
CA SER A 66 4.20 -21.98 -11.23
C SER A 66 2.70 -22.14 -11.04
N ILE A 67 1.95 -21.04 -10.96
CA ILE A 67 0.48 -21.07 -10.83
C ILE A 67 -0.16 -21.64 -12.11
N GLU A 68 0.29 -21.20 -13.28
CA GLU A 68 -0.19 -21.69 -14.57
C GLU A 68 0.08 -23.20 -14.75
N ALA A 69 1.26 -23.67 -14.31
CA ALA A 69 1.62 -25.08 -14.35
C ALA A 69 0.68 -25.92 -13.47
N ILE A 70 0.31 -25.42 -12.28
CA ILE A 70 -0.64 -26.10 -11.40
C ILE A 70 -2.02 -26.21 -12.07
N HIS A 71 -2.53 -25.12 -12.66
CA HIS A 71 -3.80 -25.15 -13.41
C HIS A 71 -3.77 -26.18 -14.54
N THR A 72 -2.67 -26.24 -15.28
CA THR A 72 -2.49 -27.20 -16.37
C THR A 72 -2.52 -28.65 -15.89
N VAL A 73 -1.85 -28.94 -14.76
CA VAL A 73 -1.87 -30.29 -14.16
C VAL A 73 -3.29 -30.69 -13.76
N PHE A 74 -4.04 -29.80 -13.11
CA PHE A 74 -5.43 -30.11 -12.72
C PHE A 74 -6.35 -30.30 -13.93
N ALA A 75 -6.22 -29.47 -14.97
CA ALA A 75 -6.98 -29.64 -16.21
C ALA A 75 -6.69 -30.99 -16.87
N ASN A 76 -5.42 -31.38 -16.95
CA ASN A 76 -5.03 -32.68 -17.51
C ASN A 76 -5.59 -33.84 -16.68
N ARG A 77 -5.57 -33.76 -15.35
CA ARG A 77 -6.16 -34.81 -14.50
C ARG A 77 -7.68 -34.91 -14.63
N ALA A 78 -8.37 -33.78 -14.76
CA ALA A 78 -9.82 -33.77 -14.96
C ALA A 78 -10.21 -34.41 -16.31
N VAL A 79 -9.45 -34.11 -17.37
CA VAL A 79 -9.62 -34.77 -18.68
C VAL A 79 -9.35 -36.26 -18.55
N GLU A 80 -8.30 -36.65 -17.84
CA GLU A 80 -7.94 -38.06 -17.67
C GLU A 80 -9.01 -38.85 -16.90
N GLU A 81 -9.53 -38.29 -15.80
CA GLU A 81 -10.66 -38.86 -15.06
C GLU A 81 -11.90 -39.02 -15.95
N SER A 82 -12.19 -38.04 -16.81
CA SER A 82 -13.34 -38.13 -17.73
C SER A 82 -13.21 -39.32 -18.69
N LYS A 83 -12.00 -39.67 -19.13
CA LYS A 83 -11.76 -40.83 -20.01
C LYS A 83 -11.99 -42.16 -19.29
N TYR A 84 -11.63 -42.24 -18.01
CA TYR A 84 -11.94 -43.41 -17.17
C TYR A 84 -13.45 -43.56 -16.98
N GLN A 85 -14.17 -42.47 -16.72
CA GLN A 85 -15.63 -42.51 -16.49
C GLN A 85 -16.45 -42.77 -17.75
N THR A 86 -16.02 -42.21 -18.90
CA THR A 86 -16.74 -42.34 -20.18
C THR A 86 -16.46 -43.67 -20.90
N GLY A 87 -15.61 -44.53 -20.33
CA GLY A 87 -15.30 -45.85 -20.89
C GLY A 87 -14.44 -45.79 -22.15
N ILE A 88 -13.76 -44.67 -22.42
CA ILE A 88 -12.78 -44.55 -23.52
C ILE A 88 -11.63 -45.54 -23.32
N TYR A 89 -11.25 -45.77 -22.05
CA TYR A 89 -10.31 -46.83 -21.70
C TYR A 89 -11.04 -48.17 -21.60
N GLN A 90 -10.95 -48.99 -22.65
CA GLN A 90 -11.30 -50.41 -22.58
C GLN A 90 -10.11 -51.19 -22.03
N TYR A 91 -10.26 -51.71 -20.81
CA TYR A 91 -9.33 -52.65 -20.22
C TYR A 91 -9.73 -54.06 -20.65
N ALA A 92 -8.98 -54.65 -21.57
CA ALA A 92 -9.04 -56.09 -21.81
C ALA A 92 -8.36 -56.78 -20.63
N ASP A 93 -9.08 -57.69 -19.97
CA ASP A 93 -8.50 -58.53 -18.92
C ASP A 93 -7.42 -59.43 -19.54
N PRO A 94 -6.15 -59.34 -19.11
CA PRO A 94 -5.06 -60.14 -19.67
C PRO A 94 -5.14 -61.63 -19.29
N SER A 95 -6.13 -62.06 -18.50
CA SER A 95 -6.31 -63.44 -18.07
C SER A 95 -7.28 -64.28 -18.93
N GLN A 96 -7.85 -63.71 -20.01
CA GLN A 96 -8.72 -64.43 -20.95
C GLN A 96 -7.97 -65.07 -22.12
#